data_AF-A0A374P9F4-F1
#
_entry.id   AF-A0A374P9F4-F1
#
_cell.length_a   1.000
_cell.length_b   1.000
_cell.length_c   1.000
_cell.angle_alpha   90.00
_cell.angle_beta   90.00
_cell.angle_gamma   90.00
#
_symmetry.space_group_name_H-M   'P 1'
#
loop_
_entity.id
_entity.type
_entity.pdbx_description
1 polymer ?
#
loop_
_entity_poly.entity_id
_entity_poly.type
_entity_poly.pdbx_seq_one_letter_code
_entity_poly.pdbx_strand_id
1 'polypeptide(L)' 'MVKAKDLKVGQVVRLECGDAGNWGNFEVDKITALEDSVEVLCHHGVIHMEFSWETDKMLEVIG' A
#
# COMPACT_ATOMS: atom_id res chain seq x y z
N MET A 1 -4.48 11.02 3.43
CA MET A 1 -4.40 10.31 2.15
C MET A 1 -3.20 10.82 1.37
N VAL A 2 -2.48 9.96 0.66
CA VAL A 2 -1.32 10.30 -0.20
C VAL A 2 -1.49 9.63 -1.56
N LYS A 3 -0.79 10.11 -2.59
CA LYS A 3 -0.73 9.39 -3.87
C LYS A 3 0.17 8.17 -3.74
N ALA A 4 -0.11 7.12 -4.50
CA ALA A 4 0.70 5.89 -4.51
C ALA A 4 2.19 6.18 -4.78
N LYS A 5 2.49 7.09 -5.71
CA LYS A 5 3.87 7.52 -6.00
C LYS A 5 4.58 8.29 -4.88
N ASP A 6 3.83 8.82 -3.93
CA ASP A 6 4.35 9.62 -2.81
C ASP A 6 4.47 8.78 -1.52
N LEU A 7 4.15 7.47 -1.58
CA LEU A 7 4.34 6.54 -0.46
C LEU A 7 5.81 6.46 -0.06
N LYS A 8 6.04 6.13 1.21
CA LYS A 8 7.36 5.93 1.79
C LYS A 8 7.40 4.63 2.57
N VAL A 9 8.55 3.97 2.55
CA VAL A 9 8.84 2.82 3.41
C VAL A 9 8.65 3.21 4.88
N GLY A 10 8.03 2.32 5.65
CA GLY A 10 7.64 2.52 7.06
C GLY A 10 6.29 3.21 7.25
N GLN A 11 5.62 3.70 6.20
CA GLN A 11 4.25 4.19 6.33
C GLN A 11 3.27 3.04 6.49
N VAL A 12 2.22 3.27 7.28
CA VAL A 12 1.12 2.32 7.43
C VAL A 12 -0.04 2.73 6.54
N VAL A 13 -0.39 1.88 5.58
CA VAL A 13 -1.53 2.06 4.67
C VAL A 13 -2.71 1.21 5.11
N ARG A 14 -3.92 1.77 4.99
CA ARG A 14 -5.17 1.03 5.24
C ARG A 14 -5.70 0.49 3.93
N LEU A 15 -5.80 -0.83 3.82
CA LEU A 15 -6.19 -1.53 2.60
C LEU A 15 -7.34 -2.50 2.87
N GLU A 16 -8.23 -2.63 1.89
CA GLU A 16 -9.26 -3.68 1.90
C GLU A 16 -8.66 -4.98 1.35
N CYS A 17 -8.83 -6.08 2.09
CA CYS A 17 -8.24 -7.38 1.79
C CYS A 17 -9.33 -8.47 1.78
N GLY A 18 -9.57 -9.06 0.61
CA GLY A 18 -10.58 -10.11 0.42
C GLY A 18 -11.98 -9.56 0.16
N ASP A 19 -13.00 -10.32 0.57
CA ASP A 19 -14.40 -9.95 0.34
C ASP A 19 -14.87 -8.80 1.24
N ALA A 20 -15.82 -8.03 0.69
CA ALA A 20 -16.31 -6.72 1.13
C ALA A 20 -16.31 -6.47 2.65
N GLY A 21 -15.48 -5.52 3.09
CA GLY A 21 -15.48 -4.98 4.45
C GLY A 21 -14.30 -5.39 5.33
N ASN A 22 -13.39 -6.25 4.84
CA ASN A 22 -12.19 -6.62 5.60
C ASN A 22 -11.06 -5.61 5.37
N TRP A 23 -10.93 -4.66 6.30
CA TRP A 23 -9.86 -3.66 6.27
C TRP A 23 -8.69 -4.07 7.15
N GLY A 24 -7.48 -3.98 6.62
CA GLY A 24 -6.24 -4.20 7.34
C GLY A 24 -5.31 -2.99 7.25
N ASN A 25 -4.42 -2.89 8.23
CA ASN A 25 -3.36 -1.90 8.27
C ASN A 25 -2.05 -2.60 7.93
N PHE A 26 -1.33 -2.11 6.92
CA PHE A 26 -0.13 -2.74 6.39
C PHE A 26 1.02 -1.73 6.37
N GLU A 27 2.17 -2.12 6.91
CA GLU A 27 3.38 -1.32 6.87
C GLU A 27 4.10 -1.53 5.55
N VAL A 28 4.50 -0.45 4.88
CA VAL A 28 5.19 -0.48 3.60
C VAL A 28 6.65 -0.89 3.78
N ASP A 29 7.02 -2.02 3.19
CA ASP A 29 8.38 -2.58 3.26
C ASP A 29 9.26 -2.14 2.10
N LYS A 30 8.66 -2.09 0.90
CA LYS A 30 9.38 -1.79 -0.34
C LYS A 30 8.43 -1.14 -1.35
N ILE A 31 8.98 -0.21 -2.11
CA ILE A 31 8.30 0.48 -3.20
C ILE A 31 9.13 0.30 -4.47
N THR A 32 8.49 -0.16 -5.54
CA THR A 32 9.07 -0.26 -6.88
C THR A 32 8.27 0.65 -7.81
N ALA A 33 8.90 1.71 -8.31
CA ALA A 33 8.29 2.61 -9.28
C ALA A 33 8.44 2.03 -10.71
N LEU A 34 7.33 1.96 -11.43
CA LEU A 34 7.25 1.58 -12.85
C LEU A 34 6.87 2.82 -13.69
N GLU A 35 6.74 2.67 -15.01
CA GLU A 35 6.44 3.80 -15.91
C GLU A 35 5.07 4.46 -15.60
N ASP A 36 4.05 3.65 -15.29
CA ASP A 36 2.67 4.10 -15.09
C ASP A 36 2.04 3.67 -13.74
N SER A 37 2.79 2.90 -12.96
CA SER A 37 2.30 2.24 -11.74
C SER A 37 3.36 2.18 -10.64
N VAL A 38 2.92 1.84 -9.44
CA VAL A 38 3.77 1.62 -8.28
C VAL A 38 3.41 0.27 -7.68
N GLU A 39 4.40 -0.61 -7.59
CA GLU A 39 4.28 -1.86 -6.84
C GLU A 39 4.80 -1.65 -5.42
N VAL A 40 4.04 -2.15 -4.46
CA VAL A 40 4.31 -1.97 -3.03
C VAL A 40 4.19 -3.30 -2.32
N LEU A 41 5.31 -3.72 -1.71
CA LEU A 41 5.32 -4.80 -0.74
C LEU A 41 5.01 -4.22 0.63
N CYS A 42 4.07 -4.84 1.34
CA CYS A 42 3.70 -4.45 2.69
C CYS A 42 3.35 -5.67 3.54
N HIS A 43 3.36 -5.50 4.86
CA HIS A 43 3.08 -6.59 5.78
C HIS A 43 2.09 -6.21 6.89
N HIS A 44 1.40 -7.24 7.39
CA HIS A 44 0.60 -7.21 8.62
C HIS A 44 1.01 -8.39 9.49
N GLY A 45 1.79 -8.12 10.55
CA GLY A 45 2.41 -9.18 11.35
C GLY A 45 3.38 -10.00 10.50
N VAL A 46 3.12 -11.30 10.33
CA VAL A 46 3.96 -12.21 9.52
C VAL A 46 3.51 -12.31 8.06
N ILE A 47 2.35 -11.74 7.72
CA ILE A 47 1.74 -11.85 6.40
C ILE A 47 2.31 -10.74 5.53
N HIS A 48 2.88 -11.11 4.38
CA HIS A 48 3.33 -10.16 3.36
C HIS A 48 2.38 -10.19 2.17
N MET A 49 2.11 -9.01 1.62
CA MET A 49 1.27 -8.84 0.44
C MET A 49 1.87 -7.80 -0.48
N GLU A 50 1.69 -8.03 -1.77
CA GLU A 50 2.10 -7.14 -2.82
C GLU A 50 0.86 -6.53 -3.48
N PHE A 51 0.90 -5.22 -3.65
CA PHE A 51 -0.16 -4.46 -4.30
C PHE A 51 0.43 -3.60 -5.40
N SER A 52 -0.35 -3.41 -6.46
CA SER A 52 -0.01 -2.51 -7.56
C SER A 52 -1.11 -1.48 -7.76
N TRP A 53 -0.72 -0.22 -7.93
CA TRP A 53 -1.64 0.89 -8.15
C TRP A 53 -1.12 1.83 -9.23
N GLU A 54 -2.05 2.52 -9.90
CA GLU A 54 -1.73 3.70 -10.70
C GLU A 54 -1.05 4.76 -9.82
N THR A 55 -0.09 5.49 -10.39
CA THR A 55 0.76 6.45 -9.66
C THR A 55 -0.02 7.52 -8.89
N ASP A 56 -1.15 8.00 -9.41
CA ASP A 56 -1.98 9.04 -8.82
C ASP A 56 -3.13 8.50 -7.94
N LYS A 57 -3.23 7.18 -7.74
CA LYS A 57 -4.21 6.56 -6.83
C LYS A 57 -4.02 7.12 -5.41
N MET A 58 -5.12 7.58 -4.81
CA MET A 58 -5.12 8.04 -3.43
C MET A 58 -5.23 6.86 -2.47
N LEU A 59 -4.32 6.80 -1.50
CA LEU A 59 -4.23 5.77 -0.47
C LEU A 59 -4.38 6.41 0.93
N GLU A 60 -5.09 5.73 1.82
CA GLU A 60 -5.24 6.13 3.22
C GLU A 60 -3.98 5.72 3.99
N VAL A 61 -3.22 6.70 4.46
CA VAL A 61 -2.08 6.52 5.38
C VAL A 61 -2.53 6.93 6.77
N ILE A 62 -2.23 6.09 7.76
CA ILE A 62 -2.74 6.17 9.14
C ILE A 62 -1.64 6.43 10.18
N GLY A 63 -0.38 6.64 9.74
CA GLY A 63 0.78 6.96 10.58
C GLY A 63 1.90 7.60 9.78
#